data_AF-A0A976CBD0-F1
#
_entry.id   AF-A0A976CBD0-F1
#
_cell.length_a   1.000
_cell.length_b   1.000
_cell.length_c   1.000
_cell.angle_alpha   90.00
_cell.angle_beta   90.00
_cell.angle_gamma   90.00
#
_symmetry.space_group_name_H-M   'P 1'
#
loop_
_entity.id
_entity.type
_entity.pdbx_description
1 polymer ?
#
loop_
_entity_poly.entity_id
_entity_poly.type
_entity_poly.pdbx_seq_one_letter_code
_entity_poly.pdbx_strand_id
1 'polypeptide(L)'
;MAKIVRVKISRNTEEVLNLAELVAKKHEELGKESPLQPLNWNNQLDNVRKAIEYHKQAKEYLRMAEQAHEQRDLLVVPIDDLLRQSRDLLKALYRNEPKRLGEFGFEVDEAVKKKKMKE
;
A
#
# COMPACT_ATOMS: atom_id res chain seq x y z
N MET A 1 -35.04 -18.34 -34.96
CA MET A 1 -33.69 -18.63 -34.43
C MET A 1 -33.55 -17.91 -33.10
N ALA A 2 -33.31 -18.62 -32.00
CA ALA A 2 -33.12 -17.98 -30.69
C ALA A 2 -31.74 -17.29 -30.67
N LYS A 3 -31.72 -15.97 -30.45
CA LYS A 3 -30.49 -15.19 -30.35
C LYS A 3 -29.81 -15.53 -29.02
N ILE A 4 -28.63 -16.14 -29.07
CA ILE A 4 -27.83 -16.42 -27.88
C ILE A 4 -27.18 -15.09 -27.45
N VAL A 5 -27.63 -14.54 -26.32
CA VAL A 5 -27.05 -13.35 -25.70
C VAL A 5 -26.13 -13.80 -24.57
N ARG A 6 -24.86 -13.36 -24.59
CA ARG A 6 -23.90 -13.61 -23.50
C ARG A 6 -23.86 -12.41 -22.57
N VAL A 7 -24.20 -12.62 -21.30
CA VAL A 7 -24.05 -11.61 -20.25
C VAL A 7 -22.69 -11.81 -19.60
N LYS A 8 -21.81 -10.80 -19.67
CA LYS A 8 -20.50 -10.85 -19.02
C LYS A 8 -20.62 -10.26 -17.62
N ILE A 9 -20.17 -11.01 -16.63
CA ILE A 9 -19.91 -10.49 -15.28
C ILE A 9 -18.41 -10.28 -15.19
N SER A 10 -18.00 -9.07 -14.78
CA SER A 10 -16.58 -8.76 -14.62
C SER A 10 -15.94 -9.55 -13.49
N ARG A 11 -14.61 -9.68 -13.52
CA ARG A 11 -13.81 -10.23 -12.41
C ARG A 11 -13.22 -9.13 -11.54
N ASN A 12 -13.28 -7.87 -11.98
CA ASN A 12 -12.80 -6.75 -11.20
C ASN A 12 -13.79 -6.47 -10.06
N THR A 13 -13.28 -6.42 -8.82
CA THR A 13 -14.07 -6.16 -7.63
C THR A 13 -14.85 -4.85 -7.71
N GLU A 14 -14.28 -3.78 -8.27
CA GLU A 14 -14.96 -2.49 -8.44
C GLU A 14 -16.12 -2.59 -9.43
N GLU A 15 -15.90 -3.24 -10.58
CA GLU A 15 -16.95 -3.44 -11.57
C GLU A 15 -18.08 -4.35 -11.06
N VAL A 16 -17.73 -5.36 -10.25
CA VAL A 16 -18.70 -6.24 -9.58
C VAL A 16 -19.52 -5.47 -8.55
N LEU A 17 -18.89 -4.63 -7.72
CA LEU A 17 -19.59 -3.82 -6.72
C LEU A 17 -20.51 -2.78 -7.39
N ASN A 18 -20.06 -2.12 -8.45
CA ASN A 18 -20.89 -1.20 -9.23
C ASN A 18 -22.09 -1.91 -9.86
N LEU A 19 -21.89 -3.10 -10.43
CA LEU A 19 -22.98 -3.89 -10.98
C LEU A 19 -23.97 -4.32 -9.88
N ALA A 20 -23.46 -4.76 -8.73
CA ALA A 20 -24.29 -5.15 -7.59
C ALA A 20 -25.11 -3.97 -7.05
N GLU A 21 -24.54 -2.76 -6.99
CA GLU A 21 -25.26 -1.54 -6.60
C GLU A 21 -26.40 -1.21 -7.59
N LEU A 22 -26.13 -1.26 -8.89
CA LEU A 22 -27.14 -0.98 -9.91
C LEU A 22 -28.29 -2.00 -9.88
N VAL A 23 -27.96 -3.28 -9.74
CA VAL A 23 -28.97 -4.35 -9.65
C VAL A 23 -29.78 -4.24 -8.36
N ALA A 24 -29.11 -3.98 -7.23
CA ALA A 24 -29.74 -3.74 -5.93
C ALA A 24 -30.72 -2.55 -6.00
N LYS A 25 -30.28 -1.42 -6.54
CA LYS A 25 -31.10 -0.22 -6.71
C LYS A 25 -32.31 -0.52 -7.60
N LYS A 26 -32.12 -1.25 -8.70
CA LYS A 26 -33.23 -1.60 -9.58
C LYS A 26 -34.22 -2.57 -8.94
N HIS A 27 -33.73 -3.48 -8.10
CA HIS A 27 -34.57 -4.36 -7.29
C HIS A 27 -35.39 -3.57 -6.26
N GLU A 28 -34.77 -2.62 -5.55
CA GLU A 28 -35.45 -1.73 -4.61
C GLU A 28 -36.51 -0.86 -5.33
N GLU A 29 -36.22 -0.33 -6.52
CA GLU A 29 -37.18 0.44 -7.35
C GLU A 29 -38.39 -0.38 -7.79
N LEU A 30 -38.18 -1.62 -8.22
CA LEU A 30 -39.26 -2.51 -8.69
C LEU A 30 -40.04 -3.14 -7.53
N GLY A 31 -39.48 -3.14 -6.32
CA GLY A 31 -40.11 -3.69 -5.12
C GLY A 31 -40.65 -5.10 -5.37
N LYS A 32 -41.95 -5.30 -5.07
CA LYS A 32 -42.63 -6.60 -5.22
C LYS A 32 -42.76 -7.07 -6.67
N GLU A 33 -42.65 -6.19 -7.65
CA GLU A 33 -42.70 -6.52 -9.07
C GLU A 33 -41.33 -6.98 -9.61
N SER A 34 -40.29 -6.94 -8.78
CA SER A 34 -38.96 -7.35 -9.21
C SER A 34 -38.93 -8.85 -9.54
N PRO A 35 -38.47 -9.25 -10.73
CA PRO A 35 -38.28 -10.67 -11.06
C PRO A 35 -37.18 -11.33 -10.20
N LEU A 36 -36.43 -10.55 -9.43
CA LEU A 36 -35.38 -11.00 -8.53
C LEU A 36 -35.88 -11.33 -7.11
N GLN A 37 -37.20 -11.25 -6.85
CA GLN A 37 -37.82 -11.64 -5.57
C GLN A 37 -37.47 -13.06 -5.07
N PRO A 38 -37.33 -14.09 -5.93
CA PRO A 38 -36.93 -15.43 -5.49
C PRO A 38 -35.49 -15.50 -4.97
N LEU A 39 -34.67 -14.49 -5.29
CA LEU A 39 -33.29 -14.38 -4.84
C LEU A 39 -33.27 -13.54 -3.56
N ASN A 40 -32.50 -13.96 -2.56
CA ASN A 40 -32.37 -13.28 -1.27
C ASN A 40 -31.56 -11.97 -1.36
N TRP A 41 -31.88 -11.08 -2.31
CA TRP A 41 -31.23 -9.79 -2.50
C TRP A 41 -31.37 -8.91 -1.26
N ASN A 42 -32.54 -8.91 -0.61
CA ASN A 42 -32.77 -8.16 0.63
C ASN A 42 -31.73 -8.45 1.72
N ASN A 43 -31.30 -9.72 1.85
CA ASN A 43 -30.28 -10.11 2.84
C ASN A 43 -28.85 -9.70 2.40
N GLN A 44 -28.64 -9.49 1.09
CA GLN A 44 -27.34 -9.15 0.53
C GLN A 44 -27.17 -7.63 0.32
N LEU A 45 -28.24 -6.83 0.36
CA LEU A 45 -28.18 -5.37 0.24
C LEU A 45 -27.21 -4.75 1.27
N ASP A 46 -27.28 -5.21 2.52
CA ASP A 46 -26.38 -4.73 3.58
C ASP A 46 -24.92 -5.09 3.31
N ASN A 47 -24.66 -6.31 2.82
CA ASN A 47 -23.32 -6.75 2.43
C ASN A 47 -22.77 -5.96 1.25
N VAL A 48 -23.60 -5.65 0.24
CA VAL A 48 -23.20 -4.82 -0.91
C VAL A 48 -22.84 -3.41 -0.44
N ARG A 49 -23.68 -2.79 0.39
CA ARG A 49 -23.41 -1.44 0.95
C ARG A 49 -22.11 -1.43 1.77
N LYS A 50 -21.91 -2.42 2.64
CA LYS A 50 -20.66 -2.57 3.41
C LYS A 50 -19.45 -2.78 2.52
N ALA A 51 -19.57 -3.62 1.49
CA ALA A 51 -18.45 -3.89 0.59
C ALA A 51 -18.04 -2.65 -0.22
N ILE A 52 -19.00 -1.83 -0.65
CA ILE A 52 -18.73 -0.54 -1.31
C ILE A 52 -18.03 0.42 -0.34
N GLU A 53 -18.54 0.54 0.89
CA GLU A 53 -17.96 1.39 1.92
C GLU A 53 -16.51 0.98 2.24
N TYR A 54 -16.26 -0.31 2.45
CA TYR A 54 -14.91 -0.83 2.68
C TYR A 54 -14.00 -0.64 1.47
N HIS A 55 -14.51 -0.77 0.25
CA HIS A 55 -13.73 -0.50 -0.95
C HIS A 55 -13.31 0.97 -1.04
N LYS A 56 -14.22 1.89 -0.71
CA LYS A 56 -13.93 3.33 -0.66
C LYS A 56 -12.91 3.66 0.43
N GLN A 57 -13.07 3.08 1.63
CA GLN A 57 -12.11 3.22 2.72
C GLN A 57 -10.73 2.69 2.34
N ALA A 58 -10.66 1.53 1.68
CA ALA A 58 -9.39 0.96 1.22
C ALA A 58 -8.67 1.89 0.23
N LYS A 59 -9.39 2.49 -0.72
CA LYS A 59 -8.82 3.49 -1.64
C LYS A 59 -8.31 4.73 -0.91
N GLU A 60 -9.07 5.22 0.07
CA GLU A 60 -8.66 6.39 0.84
C GLU A 60 -7.43 6.10 1.73
N TYR A 61 -7.38 4.93 2.37
CA TYR A 61 -6.21 4.52 3.14
C TYR A 61 -4.97 4.33 2.25
N LEU A 62 -5.13 3.82 1.03
CA LEU A 62 -4.04 3.74 0.07
C LEU A 62 -3.50 5.15 -0.25
N ARG A 63 -4.39 6.11 -0.53
CA ARG A 63 -4.02 7.50 -0.78
C ARG A 63 -3.30 8.14 0.41
N MET A 64 -3.81 7.92 1.62
CA MET A 64 -3.18 8.41 2.85
C MET A 64 -1.81 7.79 3.08
N ALA A 65 -1.65 6.48 2.79
CA ALA A 65 -0.37 5.80 2.90
C ALA A 65 0.65 6.35 1.90
N GLU A 66 0.26 6.56 0.64
CA GLU A 66 1.11 7.19 -0.38
C GLU A 66 1.58 8.58 0.07
N GLN A 67 0.67 9.42 0.57
CA GLN A 67 1.01 10.74 1.11
C GLN A 67 1.98 10.65 2.30
N ALA A 68 1.74 9.73 3.23
CA ALA A 68 2.63 9.53 4.37
C ALA A 68 4.03 9.08 3.95
N HIS A 69 4.12 8.20 2.93
CA HIS A 69 5.39 7.79 2.35
C HIS A 69 6.13 8.93 1.68
N GLU A 70 5.44 9.75 0.87
CA GLU A 70 6.05 10.93 0.25
C GLU A 70 6.59 11.92 1.29
N GLN A 71 5.81 12.23 2.33
CA GLN A 71 6.26 13.12 3.40
C GLN A 71 7.45 12.55 4.17
N ARG A 72 7.44 11.24 4.47
CA ARG A 72 8.58 10.56 5.08
C ARG A 72 9.82 10.71 4.20
N ASP A 73 9.70 10.42 2.90
CA ASP A 73 10.84 10.39 2.01
C ASP A 73 11.47 11.78 1.83
N LEU A 74 10.65 12.84 1.78
CA LEU A 74 11.10 14.23 1.81
C LEU A 74 11.90 14.57 3.08
N LEU A 75 11.51 14.03 4.24
CA LEU A 75 12.19 14.26 5.52
C LEU A 75 13.44 13.40 5.69
N VAL A 76 13.47 12.20 5.11
CA VAL A 76 14.59 11.26 5.25
C VAL A 76 15.83 11.76 4.51
N VAL A 77 15.68 12.42 3.35
CA VAL A 77 16.82 12.92 2.57
C VAL A 77 17.75 13.83 3.38
N PRO A 78 17.29 14.93 4.01
CA PRO A 78 18.18 15.78 4.81
C PRO A 78 18.71 15.09 6.07
N ILE A 79 17.97 14.11 6.62
CA ILE A 79 18.44 13.31 7.76
C ILE A 79 19.60 12.41 7.32
N ASP A 80 19.52 11.74 6.16
CA ASP A 80 20.60 10.91 5.62
C ASP A 80 21.86 11.75 5.37
N ASP A 81 21.70 12.93 4.78
CA ASP A 81 22.81 13.86 4.55
C ASP A 81 23.46 14.30 5.87
N LEU A 82 22.67 14.59 6.89
CA LEU A 82 23.18 14.96 8.22
C LEU A 82 23.92 13.79 8.89
N LEU A 83 23.41 12.57 8.76
CA LEU A 83 24.05 11.36 9.28
C LEU A 83 25.40 11.11 8.59
N ARG A 84 25.48 11.31 7.26
CA ARG A 84 26.75 11.22 6.51
C ARG A 84 27.75 12.25 6.97
N GLN A 85 27.33 13.51 7.12
CA GLN A 85 28.20 14.58 7.61
C GLN A 85 28.70 14.29 9.02
N SER A 86 27.80 13.82 9.90
CA SER A 86 28.13 13.44 11.28
C SER A 86 29.14 12.30 11.31
N ARG A 87 28.93 11.25 10.51
CA ARG A 87 29.89 10.15 10.33
C ARG A 87 31.26 10.69 9.89
N ASP A 88 31.29 11.52 8.85
CA ASP A 88 32.55 12.00 8.27
C ASP A 88 33.33 12.89 9.25
N LEU A 89 32.62 13.72 10.02
CA LEU A 89 33.20 14.50 11.12
C LEU A 89 33.77 13.60 12.22
N LEU A 90 33.01 12.61 12.68
CA LEU A 90 33.45 11.67 13.72
C LEU A 90 34.65 10.84 13.24
N LYS A 91 34.67 10.42 11.96
CA LYS A 91 35.85 9.75 11.35
C LYS A 91 37.07 10.65 11.31
N ALA A 92 36.90 11.95 11.07
CA ALA A 92 37.99 12.91 11.08
C ALA A 92 38.54 13.12 12.50
N LEU A 93 37.67 13.20 13.51
CA LEU A 93 38.03 13.38 14.92
C LEU A 93 38.67 12.13 15.52
N TYR A 94 38.08 10.96 15.31
CA TYR A 94 38.52 9.67 15.87
C TYR A 94 39.29 8.83 14.85
N ARG A 95 40.16 9.47 14.07
CA ARG A 95 40.88 8.83 12.95
C ARG A 95 41.66 7.58 13.37
N ASN A 96 42.20 7.57 14.58
CA ASN A 96 43.00 6.48 15.14
C ASN A 96 42.17 5.49 15.98
N GLU A 97 40.91 5.82 16.27
CA GLU A 97 40.02 5.05 17.14
C GLU A 97 38.62 4.89 16.50
N PRO A 98 38.51 4.26 15.32
CA PRO A 98 37.26 4.18 14.57
C PRO A 98 36.15 3.45 15.34
N LYS A 99 36.49 2.61 16.31
CA LYS A 99 35.54 1.91 17.20
C LYS A 99 34.68 2.87 18.04
N ARG A 100 35.17 4.09 18.29
CA ARG A 100 34.40 5.12 19.00
C ARG A 100 33.17 5.61 18.23
N LEU A 101 33.12 5.39 16.91
CA LEU A 101 31.92 5.68 16.13
C LEU A 101 30.76 4.72 16.50
N GLY A 102 31.06 3.53 17.00
CA GLY A 102 30.06 2.61 17.55
C GLY A 102 29.30 3.16 18.76
N GLU A 103 29.93 4.04 19.55
CA GLU A 103 29.26 4.73 20.67
C GLU A 103 28.14 5.66 20.18
N PHE A 104 28.22 6.12 18.93
CA PHE A 104 27.21 6.94 18.27
C PHE A 104 26.21 6.11 17.45
N GLY A 105 26.26 4.78 17.55
CA GLY A 105 25.35 3.86 16.85
C GLY A 105 25.76 3.53 15.41
N PHE A 106 26.95 3.92 14.96
CA PHE A 106 27.45 3.48 13.66
C PHE A 106 28.05 2.07 13.75
N GLU A 107 27.67 1.19 12.83
CA GLU A 107 28.36 -0.10 12.67
C GLU A 107 29.74 0.12 12.03
N VAL A 108 30.79 -0.45 12.65
CA VAL A 108 32.19 -0.27 12.24
C VAL A 108 32.83 -1.63 11.99
N ASP A 109 32.96 -2.00 10.71
CA ASP A 109 33.69 -3.19 10.29
C ASP A 109 35.18 -2.89 10.00
N GLU A 110 36.09 -3.53 10.75
CA GLU A 110 37.53 -3.47 10.48
C GLU A 110 37.94 -4.55 9.45
N ALA A 111 37.99 -4.19 8.17
CA ALA A 111 38.58 -5.06 7.15
C ALA A 111 40.11 -4.84 7.07
N VAL A 112 40.90 -5.80 7.55
CA VAL A 112 42.37 -5.79 7.39
C VAL A 112 42.71 -6.00 5.91
N LYS A 113 43.18 -4.97 5.20
CA LYS A 113 43.77 -5.13 3.87
C LYS A 113 45.03 -6.00 3.98
N LYS A 114 44.94 -7.28 3.60
CA LYS A 114 46.11 -8.17 3.45
C LYS A 114 47.10 -7.53 2.46
N LYS A 115 48.28 -7.16 2.96
CA LYS A 115 49.39 -6.66 2.17
C LYS A 115 49.84 -7.80 1.24
N LYS A 116 49.63 -7.67 -0.08
CA LYS A 116 50.22 -8.62 -1.05
C LYS A 116 51.74 -8.43 -1.00
N MET A 117 52.44 -9.38 -0.38
CA MET A 117 53.88 -9.56 -0.62
C MET A 117 54.04 -9.92 -2.10
N LYS A 118 54.77 -9.09 -2.85
CA LYS A 118 55.27 -9.49 -4.16
C LYS A 118 56.51 -10.36 -3.90
N GLU A 119 56.48 -11.59 -4.43
CA GLU A 119 57.67 -12.44 -4.63
C GLU A 119 58.65 -11.77 -5.60
#